data_AF-A0A921B8C6-F1
#
_entry.id   AF-A0A921B8C6-F1
#
_cell.length_a   1.000
_cell.length_b   1.000
_cell.length_c   1.000
_cell.angle_alpha   90.00
_cell.angle_beta   90.00
_cell.angle_gamma   90.00
#
_symmetry.space_group_name_H-M   'P 1'
#
loop_
_entity.id
_entity.type
_entity.pdbx_description
1 polymer ?
#
loop_
_entity_poly.entity_id
_entity_poly.type
_entity_poly.pdbx_seq_one_letter_code
_entity_poly.pdbx_strand_id
1 'polypeptide(L)'
;MFSIINAKKPGNFLEEKTSSDIALVLDPSKTPKRVLESFDLMFSVAKSLSEDFSCSLLDENRNLLTKQMLEHMRDESQEFQRQRLANVS
;
A
#
# COMPACT_ATOMS: atom_id res chain seq x y z
N MET A 1 -3.19 7.12 6.23
CA MET A 1 -2.30 7.66 5.18
C MET A 1 -1.31 6.58 4.80
N PHE A 2 -0.98 6.47 3.52
CA PHE A 2 0.12 5.64 3.01
C PHE A 2 1.22 6.54 2.44
N SER A 3 2.40 5.97 2.23
CA SER A 3 3.55 6.65 1.62
C SER A 3 3.92 6.00 0.30
N ILE A 4 4.44 6.78 -0.64
CA ILE A 4 5.08 6.28 -1.86
C ILE A 4 6.59 6.44 -1.69
N ILE A 5 7.33 5.38 -1.94
CA ILE A 5 8.80 5.38 -1.89
C ILE A 5 9.38 4.85 -3.19
N ASN A 6 10.60 5.26 -3.50
CA ASN A 6 11.36 4.68 -4.59
C ASN A 6 11.82 3.28 -4.17
N ALA A 7 11.60 2.25 -4.99
CA ALA A 7 12.06 0.90 -4.64
C ALA A 7 13.60 0.74 -4.81
N LYS A 8 14.28 1.69 -5.46
CA LYS A 8 15.75 1.75 -5.50
C LYS A 8 16.28 2.44 -4.25
N LYS A 9 17.38 1.91 -3.69
CA LYS A 9 18.12 2.57 -2.61
C LYS A 9 18.59 3.96 -3.06
N PRO A 10 18.46 5.01 -2.24
CA PRO A 10 18.13 5.00 -0.81
C PRO A 10 16.64 5.14 -0.45
N GLY A 11 15.71 4.99 -1.41
CA GLY A 11 14.27 5.09 -1.16
C GLY A 11 13.63 6.43 -1.53
N ASN A 12 14.45 7.43 -1.86
CA ASN A 12 14.00 8.78 -2.22
C ASN A 12 13.88 8.97 -3.73
N PHE A 13 12.97 9.84 -4.14
CA PHE A 13 12.92 10.38 -5.50
C PHE A 13 13.86 11.58 -5.57
N LEU A 14 14.79 11.56 -6.52
CA LEU A 14 15.72 12.65 -6.79
C LEU A 14 15.45 13.18 -8.20
N GLU A 15 15.61 14.48 -8.40
CA GLU A 15 15.51 15.09 -9.73
C GLU A 15 16.43 14.35 -10.72
N GLU A 16 15.94 14.17 -11.95
CA GLU A 16 16.61 13.48 -13.06
C GLU A 16 16.84 11.96 -12.90
N LYS A 17 16.37 11.31 -11.82
CA LYS A 17 16.45 9.86 -11.66
C LYS A 17 15.16 9.15 -12.02
N THR A 18 15.23 8.25 -13.00
CA THR A 18 14.16 7.32 -13.33
C THR A 18 14.18 6.11 -12.39
N SER A 19 13.03 5.78 -11.80
CA SER A 19 12.84 4.48 -11.14
C SER A 19 12.05 3.54 -12.04
N SER A 20 12.46 2.27 -12.05
CA SER A 20 11.70 1.18 -12.67
C SER A 20 10.59 0.67 -11.76
N ASP A 21 10.69 0.95 -10.46
CA ASP A 21 9.86 0.34 -9.43
C ASP A 21 9.56 1.38 -8.33
N ILE A 22 8.32 1.40 -7.85
CA ILE A 22 7.88 2.18 -6.70
C ILE A 22 7.22 1.24 -5.70
N ALA A 23 7.26 1.60 -4.43
CA ALA A 23 6.54 0.87 -3.39
C ALA A 23 5.55 1.81 -2.69
N LEU A 24 4.32 1.31 -2.52
CA LEU A 24 3.31 1.96 -1.70
C LEU A 24 3.31 1.26 -0.33
N VAL A 25 3.51 2.03 0.73
CA VAL A 25 3.68 1.51 2.09
C VAL A 25 2.61 2.09 2.98
N LEU A 26 1.78 1.21 3.54
CA LEU A 26 0.83 1.55 4.59
C LEU A 26 1.43 1.21 5.94
N ASP A 27 1.49 2.19 6.85
CA ASP A 27 1.86 1.98 8.24
C ASP A 27 0.60 2.14 9.12
N PRO A 28 -0.01 1.02 9.57
CA PRO A 28 -1.22 1.05 10.38
C PRO A 28 -1.09 1.81 11.69
N SER A 29 0.14 1.97 12.22
CA SER A 29 0.39 2.65 13.49
C SER A 29 0.20 4.18 13.40
N LYS A 30 0.37 4.76 12.20
CA LYS A 30 0.25 6.21 11.98
C LYS A 30 -1.20 6.68 11.91
N THR A 31 -2.11 5.83 11.43
CA THR A 31 -3.53 6.15 11.32
C THR A 31 -4.42 4.97 11.74
N PRO A 32 -4.35 4.53 13.01
CA PRO A 32 -4.93 3.26 13.46
C PRO A 32 -6.46 3.18 13.38
N LYS A 33 -7.15 4.33 13.37
CA LYS A 33 -8.62 4.41 13.25
C LYS A 33 -9.13 4.47 11.80
N ARG A 34 -8.24 4.63 10.81
CA ARG A 34 -8.57 4.81 9.38
C ARG A 34 -7.67 3.95 8.49
N VAL A 35 -7.26 2.79 8.97
CA VAL A 35 -6.35 1.89 8.25
C VAL A 35 -7.05 1.31 7.03
N LEU A 36 -8.32 0.90 7.15
CA LEU A 36 -9.10 0.37 6.03
C LEU A 36 -9.27 1.40 4.91
N GLU A 37 -9.65 2.63 5.26
CA GLU A 37 -9.76 3.74 4.30
C GLU A 37 -8.42 4.04 3.62
N SER A 38 -7.33 3.95 4.39
CA SER A 38 -5.98 4.20 3.86
C SER A 38 -5.53 3.08 2.93
N PHE A 39 -5.90 1.83 3.21
CA PHE A 39 -5.66 0.68 2.34
C PHE A 39 -6.45 0.79 1.04
N ASP A 40 -7.75 1.09 1.12
CA ASP A 40 -8.61 1.24 -0.05
C ASP A 40 -8.09 2.35 -0.98
N LEU A 41 -7.65 3.48 -0.40
CA LEU A 41 -7.03 4.57 -1.17
C LEU A 41 -5.67 4.16 -1.76
N MET A 42 -4.82 3.47 -0.98
CA MET A 42 -3.52 2.97 -1.45
C MET A 42 -3.70 2.05 -2.66
N PHE A 43 -4.64 1.10 -2.58
CA PHE A 43 -4.91 0.16 -3.66
C PHE A 43 -5.49 0.86 -4.90
N SER A 44 -6.41 1.82 -4.71
CA SER A 44 -6.93 2.64 -5.80
C SER A 44 -5.81 3.35 -6.56
N VAL A 45 -4.88 3.99 -5.85
CA VAL A 45 -3.72 4.66 -6.44
C VAL A 45 -2.78 3.66 -7.12
N ALA A 46 -2.50 2.51 -6.49
CA ALA A 46 -1.68 1.46 -7.10
C ALA A 46 -2.27 0.98 -8.44
N LYS A 47 -3.59 0.77 -8.49
CA LYS A 47 -4.30 0.36 -9.70
C LYS A 47 -4.22 1.41 -10.80
N SER A 48 -4.47 2.68 -10.48
CA SER A 48 -4.33 3.77 -11.46
C SER A 48 -2.92 3.86 -12.01
N LEU A 49 -1.88 3.75 -11.16
CA LEU A 49 -0.49 3.73 -11.62
C LEU A 49 -0.16 2.51 -12.49
N SER A 50 -0.70 1.34 -12.15
CA SER A 50 -0.55 0.12 -12.96
C SER A 50 -1.15 0.30 -14.36
N GLU A 51 -2.32 0.92 -14.46
CA GLU A 51 -2.99 1.21 -15.73
C GLU A 51 -2.24 2.28 -16.53
N ASP A 52 -1.92 3.42 -15.92
CA ASP A 52 -1.26 4.56 -16.57
C ASP A 52 0.15 4.24 -17.07
N PHE A 53 0.89 3.43 -16.32
CA PHE A 53 2.27 3.05 -16.65
C PHE A 53 2.39 1.63 -17.20
N SER A 54 1.27 0.92 -17.41
CA SER A 54 1.27 -0.49 -17.87
C SER A 54 2.19 -1.40 -17.04
N CYS A 55 2.19 -1.21 -15.72
CA CYS A 55 3.06 -1.90 -14.78
C CYS A 55 2.35 -3.03 -14.05
N SER A 56 3.11 -4.05 -13.63
CA SER A 56 2.58 -5.14 -12.79
C SER A 56 2.49 -4.71 -11.33
N LEU A 57 1.39 -5.10 -10.66
CA LEU A 57 1.26 -4.99 -9.21
C LEU A 57 1.87 -6.22 -8.54
N LEU A 58 2.71 -5.97 -7.53
CA LEU A 58 3.43 -7.00 -6.79
C LEU A 58 3.16 -6.89 -5.29
N ASP A 59 3.26 -8.02 -4.57
CA ASP A 59 3.30 -8.06 -3.10
C ASP A 59 4.69 -7.69 -2.55
N GLU A 60 4.87 -7.71 -1.22
CA GLU A 60 6.16 -7.44 -0.59
C GLU A 60 7.28 -8.43 -0.94
N ASN A 61 6.91 -9.63 -1.40
CA ASN A 61 7.81 -10.70 -1.84
C ASN A 61 8.07 -10.66 -3.36
N ARG A 62 7.56 -9.63 -4.07
CA ARG A 62 7.62 -9.46 -5.52
C ARG A 62 6.86 -10.52 -6.33
N ASN A 63 5.88 -11.18 -5.73
CA ASN A 63 4.94 -12.04 -6.45
C ASN A 63 3.84 -11.19 -7.09
N LEU A 64 3.30 -11.66 -8.22
CA LEU A 64 2.14 -11.01 -8.85
C LEU A 64 0.96 -10.96 -7.88
N LEU A 65 0.42 -9.77 -7.71
CA LEU A 65 -0.66 -9.53 -6.78
C LEU A 65 -1.97 -10.08 -7.34
N THR A 66 -2.52 -11.09 -6.66
CA THR A 66 -3.79 -11.71 -7.05
C THR A 66 -4.97 -11.06 -6.34
N LYS A 67 -6.18 -11.28 -6.87
CA LYS A 67 -7.42 -10.82 -6.23
C LYS A 67 -7.58 -11.37 -4.80
N GLN A 68 -7.24 -12.64 -4.58
CA GLN A 68 -7.33 -13.27 -3.26
C GLN A 68 -6.37 -12.63 -2.26
N MET A 69 -5.14 -12.31 -2.69
CA MET A 69 -4.16 -11.62 -1.84
C MET A 69 -4.65 -10.22 -1.47
N LEU A 70 -5.25 -9.50 -2.42
CA LEU A 70 -5.85 -8.18 -2.17
C LEU A 70 -6.99 -8.24 -1.15
N GLU A 71 -7.90 -9.20 -1.30
CA GLU A 71 -9.00 -9.42 -0.37
C GLU A 71 -8.44 -9.73 1.04
N HIS A 72 -7.44 -10.60 1.12
CA HIS A 72 -6.77 -10.92 2.38
C HIS A 72 -6.14 -9.70 3.07
N MET A 73 -5.35 -8.90 2.34
CA MET A 73 -4.73 -7.68 2.89
C MET A 73 -5.77 -6.64 3.36
N ARG A 74 -6.92 -6.59 2.67
CA ARG A 74 -8.05 -5.72 3.05
C ARG A 74 -8.70 -6.19 4.34
N ASP A 75 -8.91 -7.50 4.49
CA ASP A 75 -9.48 -8.11 5.68
C ASP A 75 -8.57 -7.90 6.91
N GLU A 76 -7.26 -8.06 6.75
CA GLU A 76 -6.27 -7.77 7.79
C GLU A 76 -6.32 -6.29 8.22
N SER A 77 -6.43 -5.37 7.26
CA SER A 77 -6.56 -3.93 7.53
C SER A 77 -7.84 -3.61 8.30
N GLN A 78 -8.95 -4.27 7.96
CA GLN A 78 -10.23 -4.13 8.65
C GLN A 78 -10.18 -4.69 10.08
N GLU A 79 -9.58 -5.87 10.26
CA GLU A 79 -9.44 -6.50 11.57
C GLU A 79 -8.54 -5.65 12.49
N PHE A 80 -7.42 -5.15 11.97
CA PHE A 80 -6.54 -4.24 12.71
C PHE A 80 -7.30 -2.99 13.19
N GLN A 81 -8.08 -2.36 12.30
CA GLN A 81 -8.89 -1.20 12.65
C GLN A 81 -9.94 -1.55 13.72
N ARG A 82 -10.62 -2.69 13.60
CA ARG A 82 -11.62 -3.15 14.57
C ARG A 82 -11.03 -3.30 15.96
N GLN A 83 -9.88 -3.97 16.09
CA GLN A 83 -9.19 -4.15 17.37
C GLN A 83 -8.78 -2.82 18.00
N ARG A 84 -8.32 -1.86 17.19
CA ARG A 84 -7.95 -0.52 17.68
C ARG A 84 -9.14 0.31 18.13
N LEU A 85 -10.32 0.11 17.55
CA LEU A 85 -11.55 0.77 18.01
C LEU A 85 -12.09 0.10 19.29
N ALA A 86 -12.01 -1.23 19.38
CA ALA A 86 -12.42 -1.99 20.57
C ALA A 86 -11.54 -1.68 21.80
N ASN A 87 -10.23 -1.53 21.61
CA ASN A 87 -9.28 -1.22 22.71
C ASN A 87 -9.34 0.23 23.21
N VAL A 88 -10.15 1.09 22.59
CA VAL A 88 -10.34 2.50 22.99
C VAL A 88 -11.71 2.70 23.68
N SER A 89 -12.43 1.61 23.95
CA SER A 89 -13.72 1.58 24.67
C SER A 89 -13.54 1.24 26.15
#